data_AF-A0A1V4TMR5-F1
#
_entry.id   AF-A0A1V4TMR5-F1
#
_cell.length_a   1.000
_cell.length_b   1.000
_cell.length_c   1.000
_cell.angle_alpha   90.00
_cell.angle_beta   90.00
_cell.angle_gamma   90.00
#
_symmetry.space_group_name_H-M   'P 1'
#
loop_
_entity.id
_entity.type
_entity.pdbx_description
1 polymer ?
#
loop_
_entity_poly.entity_id
_entity_poly.type
_entity_poly.pdbx_seq_one_letter_code
_entity_poly.pdbx_strand_id
1 'polypeptide(L)'
;MKRILGSRASSGRSGVHPGLRLQPGDHIVYYGCTGTCTPFIGVLAMAGRGLHYHKVFVPYLDETKTQKLHEVPDTGMQVSGETAAVNPRNIIIMGGLAMPYMSVTKEQVRNPAARYDTIKVVGVCFQNM
;
A
#
# COMPACT_ATOMS: atom_id res chain seq x y z
N MET A 1 -5.54 23.54 20.44
CA MET A 1 -4.34 23.08 21.17
C MET A 1 -3.49 22.18 20.27
N LYS A 2 -2.26 22.62 19.98
CA LYS A 2 -1.01 21.92 19.60
C LYS A 2 -1.05 20.63 18.72
N ARG A 3 -0.69 20.83 17.44
CA ARG A 3 0.55 20.33 16.79
C ARG A 3 0.69 18.80 16.53
N ILE A 4 0.20 18.30 15.38
CA ILE A 4 0.78 17.13 14.65
C ILE A 4 0.47 17.25 13.15
N LEU A 5 1.30 17.95 12.36
CA LEU A 5 1.49 17.65 10.93
C LEU A 5 2.73 18.42 10.43
N GLY A 6 3.90 17.87 10.74
CA GLY A 6 5.14 18.30 10.12
C GLY A 6 5.30 17.61 8.77
N SER A 7 4.55 18.03 7.75
CA SER A 7 4.89 17.66 6.37
C SER A 7 6.08 18.51 5.92
N ARG A 8 7.30 17.99 6.05
CA ARG A 8 8.44 18.53 5.31
C ARG A 8 8.30 18.09 3.86
N ALA A 9 7.75 18.96 3.01
CA ALA A 9 8.01 18.89 1.57
C ALA A 9 9.51 18.97 1.37
N SER A 10 10.12 17.90 0.86
CA SER A 10 11.54 17.88 0.52
C SER A 10 11.66 18.09 -0.97
N SER A 11 12.42 19.13 -1.32
CA SER A 11 12.84 19.44 -2.68
C SER A 11 13.60 18.26 -3.29
N GLY A 12 13.32 18.01 -4.56
CA GLY A 12 13.64 16.78 -5.27
C GLY A 12 15.11 16.40 -5.35
N ARG A 13 15.34 15.09 -5.33
CA ARG A 13 16.43 14.43 -6.02
C ARG A 13 15.76 13.43 -6.97
N SER A 14 15.99 13.59 -8.27
CA SER A 14 15.43 12.71 -9.31
C SER A 14 15.78 11.26 -8.94
N GLY A 15 14.78 10.46 -8.61
CA GLY A 15 14.92 9.03 -8.28
C GLY A 15 14.57 8.61 -6.86
N VAL A 16 14.33 9.53 -5.90
CA VAL A 16 13.91 9.14 -4.54
C VAL A 16 12.80 10.05 -4.03
N HIS A 17 11.56 9.54 -3.98
CA HIS A 17 10.44 10.26 -3.33
C HIS A 17 10.73 10.41 -1.83
N PRO A 18 10.94 11.62 -1.31
CA PRO A 18 11.68 11.81 -0.06
C PRO A 18 10.89 11.41 1.20
N GLY A 19 9.57 11.22 1.07
CA GLY A 19 8.73 10.61 2.10
C GLY A 19 8.83 9.08 2.19
N LEU A 20 9.03 8.37 1.07
CA LEU A 20 8.95 6.89 1.00
C LEU A 20 10.27 6.18 0.68
N ARG A 21 11.34 6.90 0.28
CA ARG A 21 12.66 6.31 -0.07
C ARG A 21 12.55 5.11 -1.05
N LEU A 22 11.76 5.27 -2.10
CA LEU A 22 11.54 4.28 -3.15
C LEU A 22 12.56 4.45 -4.29
N GLN A 23 13.02 3.33 -4.85
CA GLN A 23 13.81 3.22 -6.06
C GLN A 23 13.03 2.44 -7.13
N PRO A 24 13.29 2.66 -8.43
CA PRO A 24 12.73 1.83 -9.49
C PRO A 24 12.93 0.34 -9.21
N GLY A 25 11.89 -0.47 -9.41
CA GLY A 25 11.86 -1.90 -9.10
C GLY A 25 11.40 -2.25 -7.68
N ASP A 26 11.30 -1.29 -6.76
CA ASP A 26 10.77 -1.55 -5.42
C ASP A 26 9.28 -1.92 -5.45
N HIS A 27 8.83 -2.74 -4.49
CA HIS A 27 7.41 -3.08 -4.34
C HIS A 27 6.73 -2.18 -3.30
N ILE A 28 5.56 -1.68 -3.66
CA ILE A 28 4.58 -1.11 -2.73
C ILE A 28 3.47 -2.17 -2.57
N VAL A 29 3.31 -2.66 -1.35
CA VAL A 29 2.38 -3.74 -1.03
C VAL A 29 1.22 -3.17 -0.23
N TYR A 30 0.00 -3.33 -0.75
CA TYR A 30 -1.23 -2.87 -0.12
C TYR A 30 -1.95 -4.06 0.51
N TYR A 31 -2.16 -4.01 1.83
CA TYR A 31 -2.99 -4.97 2.55
C TYR A 31 -4.34 -4.34 2.83
N GLY A 32 -5.43 -5.00 2.43
CA GLY A 32 -6.77 -4.43 2.59
C GLY A 32 -7.91 -5.40 2.29
N CYS A 33 -9.12 -4.98 2.67
CA CYS A 33 -10.34 -5.76 2.43
C CYS A 33 -10.70 -5.75 0.95
N THR A 34 -10.94 -6.93 0.40
CA THR A 34 -11.46 -7.06 -0.97
C THR A 34 -12.81 -6.36 -1.10
N GLY A 35 -13.02 -5.65 -2.21
CA GLY A 35 -14.24 -4.90 -2.47
C GLY A 35 -14.18 -3.49 -1.89
N THR A 36 -14.07 -3.33 -0.56
CA THR A 36 -14.11 -2.00 0.07
C THR A 36 -12.80 -1.21 -0.10
N CYS A 37 -11.64 -1.85 0.07
CA CYS A 37 -10.35 -1.16 -0.03
C CYS A 37 -9.83 -1.07 -1.48
N THR A 38 -10.24 -1.99 -2.35
CA THR A 38 -9.72 -2.12 -3.72
C THR A 38 -9.84 -0.83 -4.55
N PRO A 39 -10.96 -0.09 -4.56
CA PRO A 39 -11.06 1.17 -5.30
C PRO A 39 -10.06 2.23 -4.80
N PHE A 40 -9.89 2.36 -3.48
CA PHE A 40 -8.95 3.31 -2.89
C PHE A 40 -7.49 2.93 -3.18
N ILE A 41 -7.18 1.63 -3.16
CA ILE A 41 -5.88 1.13 -3.57
C ILE A 41 -5.61 1.49 -5.04
N GLY A 42 -6.61 1.36 -5.93
CA GLY A 42 -6.51 1.80 -7.33
C GLY A 42 -6.16 3.29 -7.46
N VAL A 43 -6.84 4.15 -6.68
CA VAL A 43 -6.55 5.60 -6.66
C VAL A 43 -5.13 5.88 -6.15
N LEU A 44 -4.68 5.24 -5.07
CA LEU A 44 -3.32 5.41 -4.54
C LEU A 44 -2.25 4.90 -5.53
N ALA A 45 -2.52 3.76 -6.17
CA ALA A 45 -1.67 3.18 -7.19
C ALA A 45 -1.54 4.11 -8.41
N MET A 46 -2.64 4.77 -8.79
CA MET A 46 -2.71 5.73 -9.89
C MET A 46 -1.92 7.02 -9.59
N ALA A 47 -1.86 7.45 -8.32
CA ALA A 47 -1.03 8.58 -7.91
C ALA A 47 0.47 8.29 -8.10
N GLY A 48 0.88 7.02 -7.98
CA GLY A 48 2.24 6.55 -8.27
C GLY A 48 2.43 6.02 -9.70
N ARG A 49 1.57 6.37 -10.65
CA ARG A 49 1.74 5.97 -12.06
C ARG A 49 2.97 6.64 -12.68
N GLY A 50 3.61 5.98 -13.64
CA GLY A 50 4.86 6.46 -14.26
C GLY A 50 6.10 6.34 -13.37
N LEU A 51 5.94 6.08 -12.08
CA LEU A 51 7.03 5.66 -11.21
C LEU A 51 7.18 4.15 -11.37
N HIS A 52 8.35 3.70 -11.83
CA HIS A 52 8.68 2.31 -12.17
C HIS A 52 8.76 1.39 -10.94
N TYR A 53 7.76 1.42 -10.05
CA TYR A 53 7.61 0.55 -8.89
C TYR A 53 6.58 -0.53 -9.17
N HIS A 54 6.77 -1.71 -8.58
CA HIS A 54 5.76 -2.75 -8.57
C HIS A 54 4.68 -2.42 -7.55
N LYS A 55 3.42 -2.45 -7.96
CA LYS A 55 2.26 -2.19 -7.10
C LYS A 55 1.52 -3.49 -6.91
N VAL A 56 1.34 -3.90 -5.67
CA VAL A 56 0.89 -5.25 -5.34
C VAL A 56 -0.23 -5.20 -4.30
N PHE A 57 -1.33 -5.89 -4.57
CA PHE A 57 -2.45 -6.03 -3.64
C PHE A 57 -2.42 -7.39 -2.96
N VAL A 58 -2.49 -7.39 -1.63
CA VAL A 58 -2.67 -8.57 -0.79
C VAL A 58 -4.07 -8.52 -0.18
N PRO A 59 -4.97 -9.44 -0.55
CA PRO A 59 -6.28 -9.56 0.07
C PRO A 59 -6.14 -9.89 1.56
N TYR A 60 -6.67 -9.03 2.42
CA TYR A 60 -6.53 -9.15 3.87
C TYR A 60 -5.07 -9.23 4.29
N LEU A 61 -4.62 -10.38 4.79
CA LEU A 61 -3.24 -10.68 5.18
C LEU A 61 -2.73 -11.97 4.49
N ASP A 62 -3.42 -12.40 3.43
CA ASP A 62 -3.16 -13.66 2.74
C ASP A 62 -2.25 -13.45 1.52
N GLU A 63 -0.94 -13.50 1.76
CA GLU A 63 0.09 -13.34 0.73
C GLU A 63 0.06 -14.44 -0.34
N THR A 64 -0.66 -15.55 -0.12
CA THR A 64 -0.84 -16.57 -1.17
C THR A 64 -1.78 -16.11 -2.28
N LYS A 65 -2.61 -15.09 -2.02
CA LYS A 65 -3.57 -14.50 -2.96
C LYS A 65 -3.12 -13.15 -3.51
N THR A 66 -1.83 -12.88 -3.42
CA THR A 66 -1.20 -11.65 -3.87
C THR A 66 -1.42 -11.45 -5.36
N GLN A 67 -1.84 -10.24 -5.75
CA GLN A 67 -2.11 -9.89 -7.14
C GLN A 67 -1.41 -8.59 -7.56
N LYS A 68 -0.97 -8.50 -8.82
CA LYS A 68 -0.39 -7.26 -9.36
C LYS A 68 -1.48 -6.22 -9.61
N LEU A 69 -1.14 -4.96 -9.36
CA LEU A 69 -1.89 -3.80 -9.84
C LEU A 69 -1.23 -3.29 -11.12
N HIS A 70 -2.02 -3.04 -12.15
CA HIS A 70 -1.56 -2.54 -13.43
C HIS A 70 -2.54 -1.51 -13.99
N GLU A 71 -2.06 -0.68 -14.89
CA GLU A 71 -2.90 0.29 -15.59
C GLU A 71 -3.61 -0.41 -16.74
N VAL A 72 -4.92 -0.28 -16.78
CA VAL A 72 -5.79 -0.74 -17.86
C VAL A 72 -6.24 0.50 -18.66
N PRO A 73 -6.03 0.53 -19.98
CA PRO A 73 -6.48 1.64 -20.83
C PRO A 73 -7.94 2.00 -20.58
N ASP A 74 -8.24 3.29 -20.51
CA ASP A 74 -9.57 3.87 -20.31
C ASP A 74 -10.31 3.48 -19.01
N THR A 75 -9.69 2.64 -18.15
CA THR A 75 -10.29 2.09 -16.92
C THR A 75 -9.47 2.42 -15.67
N GLY A 76 -8.19 2.74 -15.84
CA GLY A 76 -7.28 3.13 -14.78
C GLY A 76 -6.58 1.95 -14.09
N MET A 77 -6.12 2.13 -12.85
CA MET A 77 -5.38 1.09 -12.12
C MET A 77 -6.32 0.00 -11.62
N GLN A 78 -6.06 -1.24 -12.04
CA GLN A 78 -6.88 -2.40 -11.72
C GLN A 78 -6.02 -3.55 -11.16
N VAL A 79 -6.67 -4.40 -10.35
CA VAL A 79 -6.09 -5.68 -9.93
C VAL A 79 -6.14 -6.64 -11.11
N SER A 80 -4.98 -7.17 -11.50
CA SER A 80 -4.81 -7.95 -12.74
C SER A 80 -5.32 -9.38 -12.69
N GLY A 81 -5.49 -9.97 -11.49
CA GLY A 81 -5.64 -11.42 -11.36
C GLY A 81 -4.32 -12.20 -11.44
N GLU A 82 -3.23 -11.59 -11.92
CA GLU A 82 -1.92 -12.23 -11.97
C GLU A 82 -1.28 -12.29 -10.58
N THR A 83 -0.77 -13.47 -10.23
CA THR A 83 0.02 -13.65 -9.01
C THR A 83 1.25 -12.75 -9.02
N ALA A 84 1.60 -12.17 -7.86
CA ALA A 84 2.80 -11.37 -7.69
C ALA A 84 3.64 -11.88 -6.51
N ALA A 85 4.96 -11.67 -6.60
CA ALA A 85 5.84 -11.85 -5.46
C ALA A 85 5.67 -10.70 -4.45
N VAL A 86 5.77 -11.02 -3.17
CA VAL A 86 5.74 -10.04 -2.07
C VAL A 86 7.17 -9.76 -1.64
N ASN A 87 7.67 -8.56 -1.95
CA ASN A 87 9.00 -8.08 -1.53
C ASN A 87 8.94 -6.58 -1.20
N PRO A 88 8.24 -6.20 -0.11
CA PRO A 88 7.86 -4.83 0.16
C PRO A 88 9.08 -3.95 0.49
N ARG A 89 9.16 -2.79 -0.16
CA ARG A 89 9.90 -1.65 0.38
C ARG A 89 9.00 -0.78 1.25
N ASN A 90 7.74 -0.70 0.87
CA ASN A 90 6.70 0.02 1.58
C ASN A 90 5.46 -0.87 1.72
N ILE A 91 4.95 -0.93 2.94
CA ILE A 91 3.69 -1.58 3.28
C ILE A 91 2.64 -0.51 3.54
N ILE A 92 1.52 -0.59 2.82
CA ILE A 92 0.35 0.23 3.03
C ILE A 92 -0.73 -0.63 3.68
N ILE A 93 -1.10 -0.30 4.91
CA ILE A 93 -2.19 -0.95 5.63
C ILE A 93 -3.44 -0.12 5.44
N MET A 94 -4.45 -0.68 4.78
CA MET A 94 -5.72 -0.02 4.55
C MET A 94 -6.59 -0.10 5.80
N GLY A 95 -7.18 1.02 6.19
CA GLY A 95 -8.01 1.15 7.40
C GLY A 95 -9.22 0.22 7.42
N GLY A 96 -9.69 -0.26 6.25
CA GLY A 96 -10.80 -1.23 6.20
C GLY A 96 -10.56 -2.50 7.03
N LEU A 97 -9.29 -2.89 7.25
CA LEU A 97 -8.94 -4.01 8.10
C LEU A 97 -9.30 -3.82 9.58
N ALA A 98 -9.51 -2.56 10.01
CA ALA A 98 -9.91 -2.18 11.35
C ALA A 98 -11.44 -2.01 11.52
N MET A 99 -12.23 -2.22 10.46
CA MET A 99 -13.69 -2.13 10.57
C MET A 99 -14.27 -3.20 11.52
N PRO A 100 -15.42 -2.96 12.16
CA PRO A 100 -16.14 -4.00 12.89
C PRO A 100 -16.42 -5.23 12.02
N TYR A 101 -16.50 -6.40 12.64
CA TYR A 101 -16.79 -7.69 11.99
C TYR A 101 -15.72 -8.20 11.01
N MET A 102 -14.56 -7.56 10.97
CA MET A 102 -13.40 -8.05 10.25
C MET A 102 -12.75 -9.22 10.98
N SER A 103 -12.33 -10.24 10.24
CA SER A 103 -11.66 -11.44 10.78
C SER A 103 -10.18 -11.24 11.13
N VAL A 104 -9.74 -9.98 11.20
CA VAL A 104 -8.32 -9.59 11.31
C VAL A 104 -8.10 -8.85 12.63
N THR A 105 -7.13 -9.33 13.41
CA THR A 105 -6.70 -8.72 14.67
C THR A 105 -5.50 -7.79 14.47
N LYS A 106 -5.28 -6.87 15.42
CA LYS A 106 -4.12 -5.95 15.39
C LYS A 106 -2.78 -6.71 15.42
N GLU A 107 -2.72 -7.83 16.14
CA GLU A 107 -1.54 -8.69 16.23
C GLU A 107 -1.23 -9.32 14.88
N GLN A 108 -2.27 -9.80 14.17
CA GLN A 108 -2.10 -10.38 12.84
C GLN A 108 -1.59 -9.35 11.84
N VAL A 109 -2.02 -8.08 11.91
CA VAL A 109 -1.52 -7.00 11.02
C VAL A 109 -0.07 -6.62 11.33
N ARG A 110 0.34 -6.65 12.60
CA ARG A 110 1.74 -6.38 13.00
C ARG A 110 2.71 -7.43 12.47
N ASN A 111 2.24 -8.66 12.28
CA ASN A 111 3.09 -9.79 11.91
C ASN A 111 3.72 -9.65 10.51
N PRO A 112 2.99 -9.34 9.41
CA PRO A 112 3.59 -9.01 8.12
C PRO A 112 4.60 -7.88 8.20
N ALA A 113 4.30 -6.81 8.96
CA ALA A 113 5.22 -5.69 9.11
C ALA A 113 6.53 -6.04 9.84
N ALA A 114 6.51 -7.07 10.70
CA ALA A 114 7.70 -7.53 11.42
C ALA A 114 8.58 -8.51 10.64
N ARG A 115 8.07 -9.08 9.52
CA ARG A 115 8.80 -10.07 8.71
C ARG A 115 9.83 -9.48 7.75
N TYR A 116 9.71 -8.19 7.45
CA TYR A 116 10.56 -7.53 6.47
C TYR A 116 11.46 -6.50 7.15
N ASP A 117 12.77 -6.64 6.93
CA ASP A 117 13.74 -5.69 7.44
C ASP A 117 13.71 -4.38 6.63
N THR A 118 13.84 -3.25 7.33
CA THR A 118 14.02 -1.93 6.70
C THR A 118 12.85 -1.50 5.79
N ILE A 119 11.62 -1.81 6.19
CA ILE A 119 10.41 -1.33 5.50
C ILE A 119 9.84 -0.07 6.14
N LYS A 120 9.11 0.72 5.35
CA LYS A 120 8.20 1.73 5.88
C LYS A 120 6.78 1.21 5.87
N VAL A 121 6.09 1.39 7.00
CA VAL A 121 4.68 1.04 7.16
C VAL A 121 3.87 2.33 7.20
N VAL A 122 2.85 2.43 6.36
CA VAL A 122 1.93 3.57 6.28
C VAL A 122 0.50 3.08 6.44
N GLY A 123 -0.24 3.69 7.37
CA GLY A 123 -1.68 3.48 7.49
C GLY A 123 -2.43 4.47 6.59
N VAL A 124 -3.42 3.99 5.83
CA VAL A 124 -4.32 4.85 5.06
C VAL A 124 -5.76 4.51 5.42
N CYS A 125 -6.45 5.46 6.05
CA CYS A 125 -7.83 5.31 6.48
C CYS A 125 -8.67 6.54 6.09
N PHE A 126 -9.98 6.39 6.24
CA PHE A 126 -10.94 7.48 6.19
C PHE A 126 -11.65 7.54 7.54
N GLN A 127 -12.12 8.73 7.93
CA GLN A 127 -12.86 8.95 9.18
C GLN A 127 -12.09 8.57 10.47
N ASN A 128 -10.75 8.67 10.43
CA ASN A 128 -9.87 8.44 11.60
C ASN A 128 -10.01 7.03 12.22
N MET A 129 -10.19 6.01 11.37
CA MET A 129 -10.07 4.60 11.77
C MET A 129 -8.64 4.17 12.02
#